data_AF-A0A3N5G671-F1
#
_entry.id   AF-A0A3N5G671-F1
#
_cell.length_a   1.000
_cell.length_b   1.000
_cell.length_c   1.000
_cell.angle_alpha   90.00
_cell.angle_beta   90.00
_cell.angle_gamma   90.00
#
_symmetry.space_group_name_H-M   'P 1'
#
loop_
_entity.id
_entity.type
_entity.pdbx_description
1 polymer ?
#
loop_
_entity_poly.entity_id
_entity_poly.type
_entity_poly.pdbx_seq_one_letter_code
_entity_poly.pdbx_strand_id
1 'polypeptide(L)'
;MKRVVLYGLAGGVLLALLKLLEYKHFVHAYPTEIYGGLVAVIFSAVGIYFGVQWSRSRSREVVVVKEVRVPEGGPFVLDAGKLEELRITPREHEILGLIAEGLSNREIGERLCVSENTVKTHSSRLFDKLGVNRRVQAVSKGRELGLLP
;
A
#
# COMPACT_ATOMS: atom_id res chain seq x y z
N MET A 1 47.89 -45.09 0.07
CA MET A 1 46.70 -44.29 0.42
C MET A 1 46.92 -43.34 1.60
N LYS A 2 47.45 -43.79 2.75
CA LYS A 2 47.65 -42.94 3.95
C LYS A 2 48.48 -41.66 3.73
N ARG A 3 49.50 -41.69 2.86
CA ARG A 3 50.35 -40.50 2.56
C ARG A 3 49.61 -39.42 1.75
N VAL A 4 48.77 -39.81 0.79
CA VAL A 4 47.97 -38.86 -0.02
C VAL A 4 46.96 -38.12 0.86
N VAL A 5 46.33 -38.84 1.80
CA VAL A 5 45.41 -38.24 2.77
C VAL A 5 46.14 -37.27 3.70
N LEU A 6 47.37 -37.59 4.12
CA LEU A 6 48.18 -36.72 4.98
C LEU A 6 48.54 -35.39 4.29
N TYR A 7 48.94 -35.42 3.02
CA TYR A 7 49.25 -34.20 2.26
C TYR A 7 48.00 -33.37 1.95
N GLY A 8 46.85 -34.01 1.71
CA GLY A 8 45.57 -33.31 1.55
C GLY A 8 45.14 -32.60 2.83
N LEU A 9 45.29 -33.23 4.00
CA LEU A 9 44.96 -32.66 5.30
C LEU A 9 45.91 -31.51 5.66
N ALA A 10 47.22 -31.68 5.41
CA ALA A 10 48.22 -30.63 5.60
C ALA A 10 47.95 -29.41 4.69
N GLY A 11 47.59 -29.64 3.42
CA GLY A 11 47.22 -28.56 2.49
C GLY A 11 45.94 -27.82 2.92
N GLY A 12 44.92 -28.55 3.39
CA GLY A 12 43.70 -27.95 3.91
C GLY A 12 43.93 -27.10 5.17
N VAL A 13 44.75 -27.58 6.10
CA VAL A 13 45.15 -26.82 7.29
C VAL A 13 45.95 -25.59 6.90
N LEU A 14 46.87 -25.71 5.94
CA LEU A 14 47.66 -24.57 5.44
C LEU A 14 46.78 -23.50 4.79
N LEU A 15 45.81 -23.89 3.96
CA LEU A 15 44.84 -22.97 3.37
C LEU A 15 43.94 -22.31 4.42
N ALA A 16 43.47 -23.08 5.41
CA ALA A 16 42.67 -22.55 6.51
C ALA A 16 43.48 -21.56 7.38
N LEU A 17 44.75 -21.87 7.66
CA LEU A 17 45.66 -21.02 8.40
C LEU A 17 45.97 -19.73 7.63
N LEU A 18 46.19 -19.83 6.32
CA LEU A 18 46.43 -18.68 5.43
C LEU A 18 45.20 -17.77 5.37
N LYS A 19 44.00 -18.35 5.28
CA LYS A 19 42.74 -17.60 5.34
C LYS A 19 42.49 -16.96 6.72
N LEU A 20 42.90 -17.61 7.82
CA LEU A 20 42.81 -17.04 9.17
C LEU A 20 43.79 -15.89 9.39
N LEU A 21 45.01 -16.00 8.85
CA LEU A 21 46.02 -14.95 8.87
C LEU A 21 45.59 -13.75 8.01
N GLU A 22 45.08 -14.00 6.80
CA GLU A 22 44.48 -12.96 5.96
C GLU A 22 43.25 -12.32 6.62
N TYR A 23 42.35 -13.10 7.21
CA TYR A 23 41.16 -12.56 7.89
C TYR A 23 41.53 -11.65 9.06
N LYS A 24 42.52 -12.04 9.85
CA LYS A 24 42.98 -11.24 11.00
C LYS A 24 43.77 -10.00 10.57
N HIS A 25 44.50 -10.04 9.45
CA HIS A 25 45.22 -8.87 8.93
C HIS A 25 44.31 -7.94 8.11
N PHE A 26 43.34 -8.47 7.38
CA PHE A 26 42.38 -7.71 6.58
C PHE A 26 41.35 -6.99 7.46
N VAL A 27 40.90 -7.60 8.56
CA VAL A 27 40.00 -6.94 9.53
C VAL A 27 40.72 -5.85 10.34
N HIS A 28 42.05 -5.89 10.46
CA HIS A 28 42.81 -4.89 11.23
C HIS A 28 43.48 -3.79 10.37
N ALA A 29 43.55 -3.97 9.05
CA ALA A 29 44.13 -3.01 8.11
C ALA A 29 43.10 -2.04 7.50
N TYR A 30 41.80 -2.32 7.61
CA TYR A 30 40.74 -1.42 7.16
C TYR A 30 40.01 -0.82 8.36
N PRO A 31 40.03 0.52 8.55
CA PRO A 31 39.40 1.17 9.69
C PRO A 31 37.91 0.82 9.76
N THR A 32 37.39 0.69 10.99
CA THR A 32 35.98 0.45 11.32
C THR A 32 35.00 1.40 10.60
N GLU A 33 35.49 2.53 10.11
CA GLU A 33 34.83 3.50 9.25
C GLU A 33 34.30 2.90 7.94
N ILE A 34 35.01 1.95 7.32
CA ILE A 34 34.60 1.33 6.04
C ILE A 34 33.38 0.42 6.24
N TYR A 35 33.33 -0.31 7.35
CA TYR A 35 32.17 -1.13 7.70
C TYR A 35 30.94 -0.26 7.99
N GLY A 36 31.11 0.88 8.68
CA GLY A 36 30.04 1.87 8.86
C GLY A 36 29.52 2.41 7.54
N GLY A 37 30.42 2.72 6.60
CA GLY A 37 30.06 3.16 5.24
C GLY A 37 29.29 2.10 4.46
N LEU A 38 29.72 0.85 4.49
CA LEU A 38 29.04 -0.27 3.83
C LEU A 38 27.62 -0.50 4.38
N VAL A 39 27.48 -0.48 5.72
CA VAL A 39 26.17 -0.60 6.38
C VAL A 39 25.28 0.59 6.01
N ALA A 40 25.80 1.81 5.99
CA ALA A 40 25.04 3.00 5.61
C ALA A 40 24.55 2.92 4.15
N VAL A 41 25.39 2.49 3.20
CA VAL A 41 25.00 2.32 1.80
C VAL A 41 23.88 1.29 1.65
N ILE A 42 23.99 0.15 2.32
CA ILE A 42 22.93 -0.88 2.31
C ILE A 42 21.63 -0.31 2.90
N PHE A 43 21.71 0.36 4.06
CA PHE A 43 20.53 0.88 4.73
C PHE A 43 19.84 2.00 3.94
N SER A 44 20.62 2.89 3.31
CA SER A 44 20.10 3.93 2.40
C SER A 44 19.48 3.32 1.14
N ALA A 45 20.12 2.32 0.53
CA ALA A 45 19.58 1.66 -0.65
C ALA A 45 18.24 0.95 -0.34
N VAL A 46 18.20 0.21 0.78
CA VAL A 46 16.99 -0.48 1.26
C VAL A 46 15.92 0.55 1.64
N GLY A 47 16.25 1.59 2.39
CA GLY A 47 15.31 2.63 2.80
C GLY A 47 14.69 3.38 1.63
N ILE A 48 15.49 3.73 0.61
CA ILE A 48 15.01 4.37 -0.62
C ILE A 48 14.14 3.38 -1.42
N TYR A 49 14.59 2.14 -1.59
CA TYR A 49 13.84 1.11 -2.31
C TYR A 49 12.46 0.85 -1.69
N PHE A 50 12.41 0.58 -0.39
CA PHE A 50 11.15 0.36 0.34
C PHE A 50 10.30 1.62 0.45
N GLY A 51 10.92 2.80 0.66
CA GLY A 51 10.21 4.07 0.70
C GLY A 51 9.50 4.40 -0.61
N VAL A 52 10.16 4.17 -1.75
CA VAL A 52 9.57 4.38 -3.07
C VAL A 52 8.55 3.29 -3.40
N GLN A 53 8.82 2.03 -3.06
CA GLN A 53 7.93 0.91 -3.39
C GLN A 53 6.63 0.93 -2.58
N TRP A 54 6.66 1.31 -1.30
CA TRP A 54 5.47 1.41 -0.45
C TRP A 54 4.62 2.64 -0.79
N SER A 55 5.25 3.73 -1.23
CA SER A 55 4.56 4.97 -1.62
C SER A 55 3.71 4.82 -2.89
N ARG A 56 3.89 3.75 -3.69
CA ARG A 56 3.01 3.48 -4.85
C ARG A 56 1.60 3.01 -4.48
N SER A 57 1.34 2.63 -3.23
CA SER A 57 -0.04 2.47 -2.72
C SER A 57 -0.64 3.80 -2.22
N ARG A 58 0.03 4.93 -2.47
CA ARG A 58 -0.57 6.26 -2.34
C ARG A 58 -1.24 6.58 -3.66
N SER A 59 -2.57 6.47 -3.63
CA SER A 59 -3.50 6.88 -4.68
C SER A 59 -3.00 8.12 -5.41
N ARG A 60 -2.57 7.90 -6.65
CA ARG A 60 -2.45 8.94 -7.66
C ARG A 60 -3.86 9.51 -7.82
N GLU A 61 -4.16 10.61 -7.13
CA GLU A 61 -5.27 11.48 -7.50
C GLU A 61 -4.91 12.06 -8.85
N VAL A 62 -5.30 11.33 -9.90
CA VAL A 62 -5.44 11.95 -11.21
C VAL A 62 -6.69 12.82 -11.08
N VAL A 63 -6.48 14.11 -10.80
CA VAL A 63 -7.50 15.14 -10.98
C VAL A 63 -7.72 15.22 -12.48
N VAL A 64 -8.52 14.28 -13.01
CA VAL A 64 -9.07 14.39 -14.36
C VAL A 64 -10.11 15.47 -14.26
N VAL A 65 -9.71 16.73 -14.49
CA VAL A 65 -10.64 17.77 -14.92
C VAL A 65 -11.08 17.39 -16.33
N LYS A 66 -11.95 16.39 -16.41
CA LYS A 66 -12.77 16.21 -17.60
C LYS A 66 -13.86 17.25 -17.43
N GLU A 67 -13.84 18.28 -18.27
CA GLU A 67 -14.99 19.16 -18.42
C GLU A 67 -16.17 18.28 -18.85
N VAL A 68 -16.94 17.81 -17.86
CA VAL A 68 -18.22 17.15 -18.09
C VAL A 68 -19.15 18.28 -18.50
N ARG A 69 -19.54 18.30 -19.78
CA ARG A 69 -20.71 19.06 -20.22
C ARG A 69 -21.88 18.63 -19.35
N VAL A 70 -22.25 19.46 -18.39
CA VAL A 70 -23.50 19.35 -17.65
C VAL A 70 -24.63 19.56 -18.66
N PRO A 71 -25.45 18.55 -18.98
CA PRO A 71 -26.71 18.80 -19.66
C PRO A 71 -27.53 19.68 -18.72
N GLU A 72 -28.00 20.80 -19.23
CA GLU A 72 -28.75 21.80 -18.48
C GLU A 72 -29.82 21.18 -17.56
N GLY A 73 -29.71 21.44 -16.26
CA GLY A 73 -30.86 21.72 -15.37
C GLY A 73 -31.92 20.64 -15.15
N GLY A 74 -31.69 19.37 -15.47
CA GLY A 74 -32.58 18.29 -15.02
C GLY A 74 -32.32 17.95 -13.55
N PRO A 75 -33.34 17.67 -12.72
CA PRO A 75 -33.11 17.13 -11.38
C PRO A 75 -32.34 15.80 -11.51
N PHE A 76 -31.32 15.59 -10.67
CA PHE A 76 -30.64 14.31 -10.56
C PHE A 76 -31.67 13.20 -10.29
N VAL A 77 -31.78 12.25 -11.22
CA VAL A 77 -32.64 11.08 -11.07
C VAL A 77 -31.77 9.92 -10.61
N LEU A 78 -32.03 9.45 -9.39
CA LEU A 78 -31.37 8.28 -8.83
C LEU A 78 -31.71 7.04 -9.66
N ASP A 79 -30.69 6.33 -10.16
CA ASP A 79 -30.87 5.07 -10.87
C ASP A 79 -31.25 3.93 -9.89
N ALA A 80 -32.53 3.88 -9.52
CA ALA A 80 -33.07 2.90 -8.56
C ALA A 80 -32.84 1.44 -9.01
N GLY A 81 -32.87 1.16 -10.31
CA GLY A 81 -32.58 -0.17 -10.84
C GLY A 81 -31.15 -0.65 -10.56
N LYS A 82 -30.20 0.29 -10.47
CA LYS A 82 -28.79 -0.03 -10.19
C LYS A 82 -28.54 -0.29 -8.72
N LEU A 83 -29.30 0.37 -7.83
CA LEU A 83 -29.30 0.08 -6.40
C LEU A 83 -29.77 -1.35 -6.12
N GLU A 84 -30.84 -1.79 -6.80
CA GLU A 84 -31.35 -3.16 -6.67
C GLU A 84 -30.40 -4.20 -7.26
N GLU A 85 -29.84 -3.94 -8.44
CA GLU A 85 -28.86 -4.82 -9.10
C GLU A 85 -27.65 -5.11 -8.19
N LEU A 86 -27.12 -4.06 -7.55
CA LEU A 86 -25.96 -4.16 -6.66
C LEU A 86 -26.33 -4.49 -5.20
N ARG A 87 -27.63 -4.63 -4.90
CA ARG A 87 -28.17 -4.86 -3.55
C ARG A 87 -27.63 -3.86 -2.52
N ILE A 88 -27.51 -2.59 -2.93
CA ILE A 88 -27.06 -1.51 -2.05
C ILE A 88 -28.22 -1.13 -1.13
N THR A 89 -27.97 -1.17 0.17
CA THR A 89 -28.97 -0.82 1.17
C THR A 89 -29.12 0.70 1.28
N PRO A 90 -30.26 1.22 1.75
CA PRO A 90 -30.46 2.66 1.95
C PRO A 90 -29.35 3.29 2.81
N ARG A 91 -28.90 2.57 3.85
CA ARG A 91 -27.83 3.04 4.73
C ARG A 91 -26.47 3.11 4.05
N GLU A 92 -26.16 2.16 3.18
CA GLU A 92 -24.93 2.18 2.39
C GLU A 92 -24.96 3.30 1.35
N HIS A 93 -26.11 3.57 0.74
CA HIS A 93 -26.29 4.71 -0.18
C HIS A 93 -26.13 6.06 0.53
N GLU A 94 -26.73 6.21 1.72
CA GLU A 94 -26.57 7.40 2.56
C GLU A 94 -25.10 7.64 2.91
N ILE A 95 -24.38 6.58 3.33
CA ILE A 95 -22.94 6.64 3.61
C ILE A 95 -22.15 7.00 2.35
N LEU A 96 -22.50 6.46 1.19
CA LEU A 96 -21.86 6.80 -0.09
C LEU A 96 -21.99 8.31 -0.39
N GLY A 97 -23.17 8.89 -0.15
CA GLY A 97 -23.41 10.33 -0.28
C GLY A 97 -22.51 11.15 0.63
N LEU A 98 -22.43 10.79 1.91
CA LEU A 98 -21.59 11.50 2.87
C LEU A 98 -20.08 11.34 2.59
N ILE A 99 -19.66 10.21 2.01
CA ILE A 99 -18.28 10.02 1.53
C ILE A 99 -17.99 10.97 0.36
N ALA A 100 -18.98 11.19 -0.53
CA ALA A 100 -18.87 12.11 -1.66
C ALA A 100 -18.83 13.58 -1.24
N GLU A 101 -19.48 13.94 -0.13
CA GLU A 101 -19.35 15.25 0.54
C GLU A 101 -17.96 15.47 1.16
N GLY A 102 -17.12 14.43 1.23
CA GLY A 102 -15.76 14.53 1.78
C GLY A 102 -15.65 14.25 3.28
N LEU A 103 -16.73 13.83 3.93
CA LEU A 103 -16.72 13.56 5.38
C LEU A 103 -15.84 12.36 5.75
N SER A 104 -15.27 12.45 6.94
CA SER A 104 -14.54 11.37 7.61
C SER A 104 -15.51 10.38 8.26
N ASN A 105 -15.06 9.14 8.52
CA ASN A 105 -15.92 8.13 9.15
C ASN A 105 -16.45 8.55 10.53
N ARG A 106 -15.70 9.42 11.24
CA ARG A 106 -16.11 9.97 12.52
C ARG A 106 -17.25 10.96 12.35
N GLU A 107 -17.11 11.93 11.44
CA GLU A 107 -18.16 12.91 11.13
C GLU A 107 -19.42 12.24 10.56
N ILE A 108 -19.25 11.21 9.73
CA ILE A 108 -20.36 10.37 9.26
C ILE A 108 -21.05 9.70 10.44
N GLY A 109 -20.29 9.13 11.37
CA GLY A 109 -20.85 8.51 12.58
C GLY A 109 -21.65 9.49 13.44
N GLU A 110 -21.11 10.69 13.64
CA GLU A 110 -21.77 11.78 14.36
C GLU A 110 -23.08 12.19 13.69
N ARG A 111 -23.08 12.37 12.36
CA ARG A 111 -24.28 12.78 11.59
C ARG A 111 -25.35 11.69 11.54
N LEU A 112 -24.91 10.44 11.54
CA LEU A 112 -25.77 9.26 11.42
C LEU A 112 -26.12 8.62 12.77
N CYS A 113 -25.69 9.22 13.88
CA CYS A 113 -25.84 8.73 15.25
C CYS A 113 -25.35 7.28 15.45
N VAL A 114 -24.22 6.90 14.84
CA VAL A 114 -23.60 5.57 14.95
C VAL A 114 -22.11 5.67 15.23
N SER A 115 -21.51 4.58 15.72
CA SER A 115 -20.07 4.54 15.96
C SER A 115 -19.26 4.60 14.65
N GLU A 116 -18.05 5.16 14.70
CA GLU A 116 -17.12 5.16 13.56
C GLU A 116 -16.85 3.73 13.04
N ASN A 117 -16.81 2.74 13.93
CA ASN A 117 -16.61 1.34 13.55
C ASN A 117 -17.79 0.78 12.75
N THR A 118 -19.01 1.18 13.11
CA THR A 118 -20.23 0.85 12.35
C THR A 118 -20.15 1.43 10.94
N VAL A 119 -19.73 2.70 10.81
CA VAL A 119 -19.52 3.33 9.50
C VAL A 119 -18.47 2.57 8.69
N LYS A 120 -17.32 2.22 9.28
CA LYS A 120 -16.27 1.42 8.61
C LYS A 120 -16.82 0.10 8.08
N THR A 121 -17.66 -0.57 8.86
CA THR A 121 -18.27 -1.85 8.48
C THR A 121 -19.21 -1.70 7.29
N HIS A 122 -20.09 -0.69 7.31
CA HIS A 122 -20.98 -0.39 6.19
C HIS A 122 -20.20 0.06 4.94
N SER A 123 -19.19 0.92 5.09
CA SER A 123 -18.33 1.34 3.99
C SER A 123 -17.59 0.17 3.35
N SER A 124 -17.10 -0.80 4.14
CA SER A 124 -16.47 -2.01 3.61
C SER A 124 -17.44 -2.81 2.74
N ARG A 125 -18.65 -3.09 3.24
CA ARG A 125 -19.68 -3.83 2.49
C ARG A 125 -20.11 -3.09 1.23
N LEU A 126 -20.24 -1.76 1.30
CA LEU A 126 -20.51 -0.91 0.16
C LEU A 126 -19.39 -1.02 -0.89
N PHE A 127 -18.13 -0.97 -0.47
CA PHE A 127 -16.98 -1.07 -1.37
C PHE A 127 -16.92 -2.43 -2.06
N ASP A 128 -17.19 -3.51 -1.31
CA ASP A 128 -17.29 -4.86 -1.86
C ASP A 128 -18.39 -4.96 -2.93
N LYS A 129 -19.57 -4.38 -2.67
CA LYS A 129 -20.69 -4.33 -3.62
C LYS A 129 -20.38 -3.49 -4.87
N LEU A 130 -19.64 -2.40 -4.72
CA LEU A 130 -19.19 -1.56 -5.83
C LEU A 130 -17.98 -2.11 -6.59
N GLY A 131 -17.33 -3.16 -6.06
CA GLY A 131 -16.12 -3.75 -6.64
C GLY A 131 -14.88 -2.84 -6.55
N VAL A 132 -14.80 -2.00 -5.51
CA VAL A 132 -13.74 -1.01 -5.31
C VAL A 132 -13.04 -1.22 -3.98
N ASN A 133 -11.81 -0.72 -3.84
CA ASN A 133 -11.03 -0.86 -2.60
C ASN A 133 -10.71 0.47 -1.92
N ARG A 134 -11.04 1.59 -2.57
CA ARG A 134 -10.66 2.94 -2.11
C ARG A 134 -11.87 3.87 -2.10
N ARG A 135 -11.96 4.74 -1.08
CA ARG A 135 -13.06 5.72 -0.96
C ARG A 135 -13.26 6.57 -2.21
N VAL A 136 -12.17 7.03 -2.84
CA VAL A 136 -12.22 7.87 -4.04
C VAL A 136 -12.77 7.08 -5.23
N GLN A 137 -12.41 5.79 -5.34
CA GLN A 137 -12.96 4.90 -6.36
C GLN A 137 -14.45 4.66 -6.14
N ALA A 138 -14.90 4.53 -4.88
CA ALA A 138 -16.33 4.40 -4.58
C ALA A 138 -17.13 5.62 -5.03
N VAL A 139 -16.62 6.84 -4.83
CA VAL A 139 -17.28 8.07 -5.30
C VAL A 139 -17.31 8.14 -6.82
N SER A 140 -16.19 7.87 -7.49
CA SER A 140 -16.13 7.82 -8.97
C SER A 140 -17.12 6.80 -9.53
N LYS A 141 -17.13 5.60 -8.94
CA LYS A 141 -18.04 4.52 -9.34
C LYS A 141 -19.49 4.88 -9.06
N GLY A 142 -19.80 5.50 -7.93
CA GLY A 142 -21.14 6.00 -7.61
C GLY A 142 -21.66 6.98 -8.65
N ARG A 143 -20.82 7.90 -9.14
CA ARG A 143 -21.17 8.83 -10.23
C ARG A 143 -21.35 8.12 -11.58
N GLU A 144 -20.46 7.20 -11.94
CA GLU A 144 -20.59 6.39 -13.16
C GLU A 144 -21.87 5.55 -13.20
N LEU A 145 -22.35 5.12 -12.03
CA LEU A 145 -23.53 4.29 -11.88
C LEU A 145 -24.81 5.10 -11.63
N GLY A 146 -24.77 6.44 -11.65
CA GLY A 146 -25.95 7.28 -11.40
C GLY A 146 -26.49 7.18 -9.97
N LEU A 147 -25.65 6.75 -9.01
CA LEU A 147 -25.98 6.67 -7.58
C LEU A 147 -25.70 7.96 -6.84
N LEU A 148 -24.81 8.79 -7.40
CA LEU A 148 -24.40 10.09 -6.89
C LEU A 148 -24.51 11.15 -8.00
N PRO A 149 -24.80 12.41 -7.65
CA PRO A 149 -24.74 13.54 -8.57
C PRO A 149 -23.30 13.89 -9.01
#